data_AF-A0A7J7L7U2-F1
#
_entry.id   AF-A0A7J7L7U2-F1
#
_cell.length_a   1.000
_cell.length_b   1.000
_cell.length_c   1.000
_cell.angle_alpha   90.00
_cell.angle_beta   90.00
_cell.angle_gamma   90.00
#
_symmetry.space_group_name_H-M   'P 1'
#
loop_
_entity.id
_entity.type
_entity.pdbx_description
1 polymer ?
#
loop_
_entity_poly.entity_id
_entity_poly.type
_entity_poly.pdbx_seq_one_letter_code
_entity_poly.pdbx_strand_id
1 'polypeptide(L)'
;MTVNGQVLYHLFSCATWSEYTVVNVNYIVKIDSRIAFKHASLLAYAFSTKFGASWKETNVEKGSSVAVFGLRGVGLEVVEGT
;
A
#
# COMPACT_ATOMS: atom_id res chain seq x y z
N MET A 1 -12.82 -14.19 12.55
CA MET A 1 -13.70 -14.88 11.56
C MET A 1 -13.79 -16.34 11.97
N THR A 2 -14.84 -17.08 11.59
CA THR A 2 -14.92 -18.52 11.88
C THR A 2 -15.38 -19.31 10.65
N VAL A 3 -14.90 -20.54 10.52
CA VAL A 3 -15.40 -21.53 9.54
C VAL A 3 -15.67 -22.82 10.31
N ASN A 4 -16.90 -23.32 10.23
CA ASN A 4 -17.33 -24.54 10.92
C ASN A 4 -16.99 -24.56 12.43
N GLY A 5 -17.12 -23.41 13.09
CA GLY A 5 -16.81 -23.26 14.51
C GLY A 5 -15.33 -23.08 14.85
N GLN A 6 -14.42 -23.16 13.88
CA GLN A 6 -12.99 -22.90 14.09
C GLN A 6 -12.65 -21.43 13.81
N VAL A 7 -11.81 -20.85 14.67
CA VAL A 7 -11.38 -19.45 14.56
C VAL A 7 -10.35 -19.30 13.44
N LEU A 8 -10.62 -18.36 12.54
CA LEU A 8 -9.66 -17.82 11.58
C LEU A 8 -9.08 -16.52 12.13
N TYR A 9 -7.75 -16.43 12.11
CA TYR A 9 -7.00 -15.28 12.58
C TYR A 9 -7.03 -14.12 11.58
N HIS A 10 -7.03 -12.90 12.10
CA HIS A 10 -7.04 -11.69 11.32
C HIS A 10 -5.61 -11.34 10.89
N LEU A 11 -5.36 -11.29 9.59
CA LEU A 11 -4.03 -11.02 9.04
C LEU A 11 -3.87 -9.54 8.69
N PHE A 12 -2.73 -8.94 9.09
CA PHE A 12 -2.34 -7.56 8.80
C PHE A 12 -3.39 -6.50 9.15
N SER A 13 -4.23 -6.74 10.16
CA SER A 13 -5.26 -5.82 10.65
C SER A 13 -6.38 -5.50 9.64
N CYS A 14 -6.38 -6.07 8.42
CA CYS A 14 -7.41 -5.84 7.40
C CYS A 14 -8.04 -7.10 6.79
N ALA A 15 -7.35 -8.26 6.76
CA ALA A 15 -7.85 -9.55 6.24
C ALA A 15 -8.66 -9.43 4.92
N THR A 16 -8.11 -8.76 3.91
CA THR A 16 -8.82 -8.33 2.68
C THR A 16 -9.10 -9.45 1.66
N TRP A 17 -8.74 -10.69 1.94
CA TRP A 17 -9.05 -11.86 1.08
C TRP A 17 -10.41 -12.50 1.43
N SER A 18 -11.32 -11.69 1.95
CA SER A 18 -12.70 -12.07 2.22
C SER A 18 -13.61 -11.02 1.60
N GLU A 19 -14.79 -11.44 1.13
CA GLU A 19 -15.80 -10.52 0.57
C GLU A 19 -16.25 -9.47 1.60
N TYR A 20 -16.18 -9.81 2.89
CA TYR A 20 -16.47 -8.92 4.00
C TYR A 20 -15.40 -9.04 5.07
N THR A 21 -14.99 -7.91 5.63
CA THR A 21 -14.02 -7.88 6.72
C THR A 21 -14.41 -6.83 7.75
N VAL A 22 -14.00 -7.05 9.00
CA VAL A 22 -14.13 -6.07 10.08
C VAL A 22 -12.75 -5.48 10.31
N VAL A 23 -12.66 -4.16 10.23
CA VAL A 23 -11.39 -3.41 10.37
C VAL A 23 -11.60 -2.30 11.38
N ASN A 24 -10.59 -2.02 12.20
CA ASN A 24 -10.63 -0.88 13.11
C ASN A 24 -10.60 0.41 12.29
N VAL A 25 -11.45 1.38 12.67
CA VAL A 25 -11.59 2.67 11.97
C VAL A 25 -10.28 3.42 11.80
N ASN A 26 -9.31 3.23 12.72
CA ASN A 26 -7.98 3.83 12.65
C ASN A 26 -7.15 3.35 11.44
N TYR A 27 -7.52 2.22 10.82
CA TYR A 27 -6.87 1.67 9.62
C TYR A 27 -7.69 1.91 8.35
N ILE A 28 -8.73 2.75 8.39
CA ILE A 28 -9.59 3.04 7.23
C ILE A 28 -9.37 4.48 6.80
N VAL A 29 -9.00 4.65 5.52
CA VAL A 29 -8.93 5.97 4.88
C VAL A 29 -10.06 6.08 3.86
N LYS A 30 -10.91 7.10 4.01
CA LYS A 30 -11.95 7.41 3.04
C LYS A 30 -11.30 8.03 1.78
N ILE A 31 -11.55 7.42 0.64
CA ILE A 31 -11.08 7.89 -0.68
C ILE A 31 -12.21 8.50 -1.50
N ASP A 32 -11.85 9.25 -2.54
CA ASP A 32 -12.79 9.81 -3.51
C ASP A 32 -13.46 8.68 -4.32
N SER A 33 -14.79 8.75 -4.47
CA SER A 33 -15.59 7.74 -5.18
C SER A 33 -15.32 7.68 -6.69
N ARG A 34 -14.63 8.68 -7.25
CA ARG A 34 -14.22 8.71 -8.66
C ARG A 34 -13.01 7.81 -8.94
N ILE A 35 -12.26 7.43 -7.91
CA ILE A 35 -11.09 6.57 -8.05
C ILE A 35 -11.55 5.11 -8.19
N ALA A 36 -11.14 4.44 -9.27
CA ALA A 36 -11.46 3.03 -9.46
C ALA A 36 -10.79 2.17 -8.36
N PHE A 37 -11.56 1.30 -7.71
CA PHE A 37 -11.10 0.47 -6.58
C PHE A 37 -9.85 -0.36 -6.89
N LYS A 38 -9.69 -0.82 -8.13
CA LYS A 38 -8.50 -1.58 -8.57
C LYS A 38 -7.19 -0.81 -8.43
N HIS A 39 -7.23 0.51 -8.62
CA HIS A 39 -6.06 1.37 -8.45
C HIS A 39 -5.92 1.79 -6.98
N ALA A 40 -7.04 2.09 -6.32
CA ALA A 40 -7.03 2.46 -4.91
C ALA A 40 -6.48 1.36 -4.00
N SER A 41 -6.72 0.08 -4.31
CA SER A 41 -6.22 -1.04 -3.51
C SER A 41 -4.69 -1.13 -3.50
N LEU A 42 -4.01 -0.65 -4.56
CA LEU A 42 -2.55 -0.62 -4.61
C LEU A 42 -1.96 0.40 -3.64
N LEU A 43 -2.67 1.50 -3.40
CA LEU A 43 -2.25 2.57 -2.48
C LEU A 43 -2.21 2.11 -1.02
N ALA A 44 -2.99 1.10 -0.65
CA ALA A 44 -3.14 0.64 0.73
C ALA A 44 -1.94 -0.15 1.28
N TYR A 45 -0.96 -0.49 0.44
CA TYR A 45 0.20 -1.26 0.86
C TYR A 45 1.50 -0.66 0.29
N ALA A 46 2.25 -1.46 -0.45
CA ALA A 46 3.64 -1.19 -0.74
C ALA A 46 3.86 0.10 -1.55
N PHE A 47 2.93 0.42 -2.45
CA PHE A 47 3.04 1.58 -3.34
C PHE A 47 3.21 2.87 -2.55
N SER A 48 2.31 3.18 -1.63
CA SER A 48 2.33 4.44 -0.88
C SER A 48 3.56 4.55 0.03
N THR A 49 3.98 3.44 0.64
CA THR A 49 5.19 3.40 1.47
C THR A 49 6.44 3.72 0.65
N LYS A 50 6.59 3.16 -0.55
CA LYS A 50 7.83 3.31 -1.33
C LYS A 50 7.87 4.60 -2.12
N PHE A 51 6.75 4.96 -2.76
CA PHE A 51 6.60 6.28 -3.36
C PHE A 51 6.84 7.36 -2.30
N GLY A 52 6.21 7.21 -1.12
CA GLY A 52 6.39 8.10 0.00
C GLY A 52 7.83 8.14 0.53
N ALA A 53 8.51 7.00 0.65
CA ALA A 53 9.92 6.96 1.07
C ALA A 53 10.81 7.72 0.09
N SER A 54 10.63 7.54 -1.21
CA SER A 54 11.37 8.30 -2.21
C SER A 54 11.06 9.79 -2.10
N TRP A 55 9.78 10.15 -2.13
CA TRP A 55 9.32 11.53 -2.21
C TRP A 55 9.54 12.36 -0.93
N LYS A 56 9.35 11.74 0.25
CA LYS A 56 9.45 12.44 1.54
C LYS A 56 10.80 12.28 2.22
N GLU A 57 11.36 11.07 2.23
CA GLU A 57 12.56 10.77 3.02
C GLU A 57 13.83 11.03 2.20
N THR A 58 13.74 10.88 0.88
CA THR A 58 14.87 11.08 -0.01
C THR A 58 14.77 12.49 -0.57
N ASN A 59 15.55 13.43 -0.03
CA ASN A 59 15.59 14.81 -0.51
C ASN A 59 16.36 14.90 -1.85
N VAL A 60 15.85 14.22 -2.87
CA VAL A 60 16.43 14.16 -4.21
C VAL A 60 16.12 15.48 -4.91
N GLU A 61 17.15 16.28 -5.15
CA GLU A 61 17.00 17.51 -5.90
C GLU A 61 16.90 17.22 -7.39
N LYS A 62 16.15 18.05 -8.12
CA LYS A 62 16.02 17.96 -9.56
C LYS A 62 17.39 18.01 -10.23
N GLY A 63 17.71 16.98 -11.00
CA GLY A 63 19.01 16.83 -11.67
C GLY A 63 20.04 15.97 -10.91
N SER A 64 19.67 15.44 -9.74
CA SER A 64 20.48 14.46 -9.00
C SER A 64 20.47 13.10 -9.69
N SER A 65 21.58 12.36 -9.57
CA SER A 65 21.68 10.97 -10.04
C SER A 65 21.32 10.00 -8.92
N VAL A 66 20.37 9.09 -9.17
CA VAL A 66 19.90 8.09 -8.19
C VAL A 66 20.23 6.68 -8.68
N ALA A 67 20.73 5.83 -7.77
CA ALA A 67 20.94 4.41 -8.02
C ALA A 67 19.87 3.58 -7.29
N VAL A 68 19.12 2.76 -8.01
CA VAL A 68 18.07 1.89 -7.46
C VAL A 68 18.54 0.44 -7.50
N PHE A 69 18.65 -0.20 -6.34
CA PHE A 69 19.04 -1.61 -6.24
C PHE A 69 17.79 -2.50 -6.14
N GLY A 70 17.46 -3.16 -7.27
CA GLY A 70 16.34 -4.11 -7.38
C GLY A 70 15.12 -3.53 -8.09
N LEU A 71 14.83 -4.02 -9.29
CA LEU A 71 13.80 -3.47 -10.20
C LEU A 71 12.47 -4.25 -10.22
N ARG A 72 12.16 -4.97 -9.14
CA ARG A 72 10.80 -5.54 -8.97
C ARG A 72 9.83 -4.40 -8.62
N GLY A 73 8.55 -4.69 -8.36
CA GLY A 73 7.54 -3.64 -8.07
C GLY A 73 8.01 -2.57 -7.08
N VAL A 74 8.88 -2.93 -6.12
CA VAL A 74 9.58 -2.01 -5.23
C VAL A 74 10.41 -0.91 -5.93
N GLY A 75 11.28 -1.28 -6.86
CA GLY A 75 12.19 -0.34 -7.50
C GLY A 75 11.49 0.61 -8.47
N LEU A 76 10.43 0.14 -9.14
CA LEU A 76 9.65 0.96 -10.06
C LEU A 76 8.91 2.09 -9.31
N GLU A 77 8.33 1.77 -8.14
CA GLU A 77 7.61 2.74 -7.30
C GLU A 77 8.54 3.81 -6.70
N VAL A 78 9.83 3.48 -6.48
CA VAL A 78 10.84 4.46 -6.05
C VAL A 78 11.20 5.42 -7.18
N VAL A 79 11.37 4.90 -8.41
CA VAL A 79 11.68 5.75 -9.59
C VAL A 79 10.55 6.74 -9.88
N GLU A 80 9.28 6.35 -9.69
CA GLU A 80 8.16 7.30 -9.83
C GLU A 80 8.15 8.39 -8.77
N GLY A 81 8.74 8.14 -7.60
CA GLY A 81 8.78 9.07 -6.47
C GLY A 81 10.06 9.92 -6.38
N THR A 82 11.03 9.75 -7.28
CA THR A 82 12.25 10.58 -7.41
C THR A 82 12.08 11.60 -8.52
#